data_AF-A0A1N7FNI9-F1
#
_entry.id   AF-A0A1N7FNI9-F1
#
_cell.length_a   1.000
_cell.length_b   1.000
_cell.length_c   1.000
_cell.angle_alpha   90.00
_cell.angle_beta   90.00
_cell.angle_gamma   90.00
#
_symmetry.space_group_name_H-M   'P 1'
#
loop_
_entity.id
_entity.type
_entity.pdbx_description
1 polymer ?
#
loop_
_entity_poly.entity_id
_entity_poly.type
_entity_poly.pdbx_seq_one_letter_code
_entity_poly.pdbx_strand_id
1 'polypeptide(L)'
;MNIAIRTSATILVSAGTASGGIGSVGESAAMVVRSSHVYPLQIEWGPHLAALVGILALALLSGVLIARNRFASHNALVADPKPRPEEFLTDREKVKQLVRENGGRMKQSKIVDSVDWSKAKVSRLLAELEDEGQITKFRLGRENLVCLPGHEPTASRTPEQPKSE
;
A
#
# COMPACT_ATOMS: atom_id res chain seq x y z
N MET A 1 -30.78 -2.95 -18.60
CA MET A 1 -31.38 -2.79 -19.94
C MET A 1 -32.57 -1.87 -19.78
N ASN A 2 -32.48 -0.62 -20.25
CA ASN A 2 -33.59 0.12 -20.84
C ASN A 2 -33.07 1.44 -21.42
N ILE A 3 -33.30 1.57 -22.72
CA ILE A 3 -33.03 2.70 -23.60
C ILE A 3 -34.33 3.48 -23.73
N ALA A 4 -34.26 4.81 -23.70
CA ALA A 4 -35.23 5.66 -24.38
C ALA A 4 -34.52 6.91 -24.88
N ILE A 5 -34.30 6.94 -26.20
CA ILE A 5 -33.68 8.00 -26.96
C ILE A 5 -34.78 8.88 -27.57
N ARG A 6 -34.51 10.19 -27.63
CA ARG A 6 -35.10 11.27 -28.46
C ARG A 6 -36.50 11.76 -28.13
N THR A 7 -36.61 13.09 -28.02
CA THR A 7 -37.59 13.85 -28.81
C THR A 7 -37.13 15.29 -29.06
N SER A 8 -37.30 15.69 -30.31
CA SER A 8 -36.96 16.96 -30.95
C SER A 8 -37.77 18.14 -30.38
N ALA A 9 -37.15 19.33 -30.29
CA ALA A 9 -37.87 20.59 -30.12
C ALA A 9 -37.90 21.34 -31.45
N THR A 10 -39.07 21.32 -32.07
CA THR A 10 -39.46 22.02 -33.30
C THR A 10 -39.26 23.53 -33.16
N ILE A 11 -38.45 24.13 -34.04
CA ILE A 11 -38.41 25.59 -34.22
C ILE A 11 -39.62 25.97 -35.07
N LEU A 12 -40.60 26.63 -34.47
CA LEU A 12 -41.70 27.26 -35.19
C LEU A 12 -41.30 28.71 -35.51
N VAL A 13 -40.78 28.94 -36.71
CA VAL A 13 -40.73 30.30 -37.28
C VAL A 13 -42.11 30.59 -37.85
N SER A 14 -42.84 31.50 -37.21
CA SER A 14 -44.10 32.03 -37.74
C SER A 14 -43.79 33.32 -38.49
N ALA A 15 -43.71 33.22 -39.81
CA ALA A 15 -43.73 34.38 -40.70
C ALA A 15 -45.19 34.80 -40.91
N GLY A 16 -45.61 35.89 -40.26
CA GLY A 16 -46.89 36.55 -40.50
C GLY A 16 -46.69 37.82 -41.31
N THR A 17 -47.00 37.76 -42.61
CA THR A 17 -47.19 38.93 -43.47
C THR A 17 -48.63 39.43 -43.34
N ALA A 18 -48.85 40.67 -42.92
CA ALA A 18 -50.10 41.41 -43.16
C ALA A 18 -49.85 42.93 -43.13
N SER A 19 -50.42 43.61 -44.12
CA SER A 19 -50.31 45.02 -44.44
C SER A 19 -51.23 45.91 -43.61
N GLY A 20 -50.79 47.15 -43.36
CA GLY A 20 -51.68 48.31 -43.17
C GLY A 20 -51.61 48.98 -41.80
N GLY A 21 -51.44 50.31 -41.80
CA GLY A 21 -52.00 51.18 -40.76
C GLY A 21 -51.02 51.91 -39.85
N ILE A 22 -50.89 53.21 -40.13
CA ILE A 22 -50.46 54.35 -39.32
C ILE A 22 -50.64 54.24 -37.78
N GLY A 23 -49.67 54.79 -37.03
CA GLY A 23 -49.85 55.15 -35.60
C GLY A 23 -48.62 54.90 -34.72
N SER A 24 -47.61 55.79 -34.80
CA SER A 24 -46.48 55.81 -33.85
C SER A 24 -46.84 56.68 -32.64
N VAL A 25 -47.23 56.03 -31.54
CA VAL A 25 -47.19 56.61 -30.19
C VAL A 25 -46.57 55.54 -29.29
N GLY A 26 -45.26 55.70 -29.05
CA GLY A 26 -44.50 54.83 -28.16
C GLY A 26 -44.63 55.32 -26.73
N GLU A 27 -45.33 54.55 -25.90
CA GLU A 27 -45.28 54.67 -24.45
C GLU A 27 -45.02 53.29 -23.84
N SER A 28 -44.36 53.30 -22.68
CA SER A 28 -44.23 52.21 -21.71
C SER A 28 -43.05 51.23 -21.88
N ALA A 29 -41.92 51.67 -21.30
CA ALA A 29 -41.21 50.96 -20.24
C ALA A 29 -41.08 49.44 -20.37
N ALA A 30 -40.19 48.97 -21.24
CA ALA A 30 -39.61 47.64 -21.08
C ALA A 30 -38.38 47.73 -20.17
N MET A 31 -38.62 47.57 -18.86
CA MET A 31 -37.60 47.22 -17.88
C MET A 31 -36.89 45.96 -18.38
N VAL A 32 -35.68 46.13 -18.93
CA VAL A 32 -34.80 45.03 -19.33
C VAL A 32 -34.30 44.37 -18.04
N VAL A 33 -35.06 43.38 -17.56
CA VAL A 33 -34.56 42.41 -16.58
C VAL A 33 -33.47 41.60 -17.28
N ARG A 34 -32.23 42.05 -17.09
CA ARG A 34 -31.04 41.33 -17.51
C ARG A 34 -30.95 40.08 -16.64
N SER A 35 -31.50 38.98 -17.16
CA SER A 35 -31.41 37.66 -16.54
C SER A 35 -29.93 37.30 -16.40
N SER A 36 -29.37 37.49 -15.20
CA SER A 36 -28.04 37.02 -14.84
C SER A 36 -28.10 35.50 -14.77
N HIS A 37 -27.87 34.85 -15.91
CA HIS A 37 -27.55 33.43 -15.93
C HIS A 37 -26.24 33.25 -15.16
N VAL A 38 -26.39 32.83 -13.90
CA VAL A 38 -25.30 32.28 -13.11
C VAL A 38 -24.89 31.00 -13.83
N TYR A 39 -23.74 31.03 -14.50
CA TYR A 39 -23.13 29.82 -15.02
C TYR A 39 -22.87 28.89 -13.83
N PRO A 40 -23.54 27.72 -13.70
CA PRO A 40 -23.03 26.73 -12.77
C PRO A 40 -21.63 26.40 -13.26
N LEU A 41 -20.64 26.46 -12.37
CA LEU A 41 -19.30 25.95 -12.60
C LEU A 41 -19.39 24.48 -13.05
N GLN A 42 -19.55 24.27 -14.36
CA GLN A 42 -19.41 22.98 -15.00
C GLN A 42 -17.92 22.68 -14.96
N ILE A 43 -17.51 22.04 -13.88
CA ILE A 43 -16.21 21.38 -13.81
C ILE A 43 -16.27 20.30 -14.88
N GLU A 44 -15.82 20.65 -16.08
CA GLU A 44 -15.50 19.75 -17.17
C GLU A 44 -14.42 18.81 -16.64
N TRP A 45 -14.84 17.73 -15.98
CA TRP A 45 -13.98 16.60 -15.61
C TRP A 45 -13.57 15.88 -16.91
N GLY A 46 -12.82 16.58 -17.74
CA GLY A 46 -12.29 16.05 -18.97
C GLY A 46 -11.42 14.82 -18.67
N PRO A 47 -11.22 13.94 -19.66
CA PRO A 47 -10.45 12.70 -19.49
C PRO A 47 -9.05 12.95 -18.91
N HIS A 48 -8.46 14.12 -19.16
CA HIS A 48 -7.19 14.54 -18.62
C HIS A 48 -7.20 14.78 -17.09
N LEU A 49 -8.27 15.34 -16.53
CA LEU A 49 -8.37 15.54 -15.07
C LEU A 49 -8.58 14.22 -14.34
N ALA A 50 -9.40 13.32 -14.90
CA ALA A 50 -9.58 11.97 -14.36
C ALA A 50 -8.26 11.19 -14.35
N ALA A 51 -7.45 11.32 -15.40
CA ALA A 51 -6.12 10.71 -15.47
C ALA A 51 -5.18 11.27 -14.39
N LEU A 52 -5.15 12.59 -14.17
CA LEU A 52 -4.32 13.20 -13.13
C LEU A 52 -4.73 12.79 -11.72
N VAL A 53 -6.04 12.73 -11.44
CA VAL A 53 -6.56 12.22 -10.16
C VAL A 53 -6.18 10.75 -9.97
N GLY A 54 -6.28 9.94 -11.02
CA GLY A 54 -5.84 8.55 -11.00
C GLY A 54 -4.34 8.41 -10.70
N ILE A 55 -3.49 9.19 -11.36
CA ILE A 55 -2.04 9.20 -11.12
C ILE A 55 -1.73 9.68 -9.71
N LEU A 56 -2.40 10.72 -9.22
CA LEU A 56 -2.23 11.21 -7.84
C LEU A 56 -2.64 10.15 -6.82
N ALA A 57 -3.77 9.47 -7.04
CA ALA A 57 -4.22 8.36 -6.20
C ALA A 57 -3.22 7.20 -6.21
N LEU A 58 -2.64 6.85 -7.36
CA LEU A 58 -1.59 5.82 -7.48
C LEU A 58 -0.29 6.26 -6.82
N ALA A 59 0.10 7.52 -6.94
CA ALA A 59 1.29 8.07 -6.29
C ALA A 59 1.14 8.09 -4.76
N LEU A 60 -0.05 8.45 -4.26
CA LEU A 60 -0.36 8.39 -2.83
C LEU A 60 -0.43 6.95 -2.33
N LEU A 61 -1.08 6.04 -3.07
CA LEU A 61 -1.14 4.62 -2.72
C LEU A 61 0.25 3.97 -2.73
N SER A 62 1.07 4.27 -3.76
CA SER A 62 2.47 3.86 -3.85
C SER A 62 3.27 4.45 -2.69
N GLY A 63 3.11 5.73 -2.39
CA GLY A 63 3.72 6.40 -1.24
C GLY A 63 3.35 5.76 0.09
N VAL A 64 2.08 5.41 0.31
CA VAL A 64 1.60 4.70 1.51
C VAL A 64 2.16 3.29 1.59
N LEU A 65 2.22 2.56 0.48
CA LEU A 65 2.78 1.21 0.43
C LEU A 65 4.28 1.22 0.70
N ILE A 66 5.01 2.17 0.11
CA ILE A 66 6.42 2.43 0.40
C ILE A 66 6.61 2.88 1.84
N ALA A 67 5.76 3.75 2.40
CA ALA A 67 5.85 4.17 3.79
C ALA A 67 5.63 2.99 4.74
N ARG A 68 4.65 2.13 4.48
CA ARG A 68 4.43 0.89 5.24
C ARG A 68 5.59 -0.09 5.12
N ASN A 69 6.16 -0.24 3.91
CA ASN A 69 7.34 -1.06 3.70
C ASN A 69 8.60 -0.44 4.32
N ARG A 70 8.67 0.89 4.38
CA ARG A 70 9.71 1.66 5.05
C ARG A 70 9.57 1.55 6.57
N PHE A 71 8.39 1.37 7.15
CA PHE A 71 8.22 1.03 8.59
C PHE A 71 8.73 -0.37 8.94
N ALA A 72 8.83 -1.28 7.98
CA ALA A 72 9.60 -2.52 8.16
C ALA A 72 11.13 -2.27 8.15
N SER A 73 11.59 -1.03 7.90
CA SER A 73 13.01 -0.63 7.86
C SER A 73 13.32 0.73 8.54
N HIS A 74 12.35 1.41 9.17
CA HIS A 74 12.49 2.75 9.76
C HIS A 74 12.62 2.61 11.27
N ASN A 75 13.84 2.32 11.69
CA ASN A 75 14.31 2.76 13.00
C ASN A 75 15.64 3.55 12.87
N ALA A 76 15.98 4.01 11.65
CA ALA A 76 17.33 4.50 11.37
C ALA A 76 17.45 6.02 11.14
N LEU A 77 16.37 6.79 11.06
CA LEU A 77 16.47 8.24 10.84
C LEU A 77 15.43 9.03 11.67
N VAL A 78 15.92 9.61 12.76
CA VAL A 78 15.34 10.70 13.57
C VAL A 78 14.22 10.33 14.56
N ALA A 79 14.62 9.97 15.78
CA ALA A 79 14.09 10.52 17.03
C ALA A 79 15.04 10.10 18.17
N ASP A 80 15.47 11.04 19.01
CA ASP A 80 16.07 10.74 20.32
C ASP A 80 14.93 10.52 21.31
N PRO A 81 14.73 9.28 21.78
CA PRO A 81 14.28 9.03 23.12
C PRO A 81 15.36 8.22 23.82
N LYS A 82 16.14 8.87 24.70
CA LYS A 82 16.99 8.27 25.75
C LYS A 82 16.91 6.73 25.79
N PRO A 83 17.85 6.00 25.17
CA PRO A 83 17.77 4.55 25.12
C PRO A 83 17.93 4.00 26.54
N ARG A 84 16.93 3.24 26.99
CA ARG A 84 17.20 2.26 28.04
C ARG A 84 18.18 1.24 27.46
N PRO A 85 19.15 0.71 28.23
CA PRO A 85 20.13 -0.27 27.74
C PRO A 85 19.55 -1.61 27.28
N GLU A 86 18.22 -1.76 27.26
CA GLU A 86 17.53 -2.78 26.45
C GLU A 86 17.52 -2.29 25.00
N GLU A 87 18.74 -2.21 24.48
CA GLU A 87 19.13 -1.71 23.17
C GLU A 87 18.41 -2.49 22.07
N PHE A 88 18.20 -1.81 20.94
CA PHE A 88 17.57 -2.29 19.72
C PHE A 88 18.20 -3.61 19.23
N LEU A 89 17.80 -4.75 19.79
CA LEU A 89 18.16 -6.06 19.27
C LEU A 89 17.63 -6.13 17.85
N THR A 90 18.53 -6.35 16.90
CA THR A 90 18.12 -6.56 15.51
C THR A 90 17.23 -7.81 15.44
N ASP A 91 16.42 -7.91 14.40
CA ASP A 91 15.57 -9.09 14.19
C ASP A 91 16.39 -10.41 14.24
N ARG A 92 17.64 -10.37 13.75
CA ARG A 92 18.57 -11.50 13.75
C ARG A 92 18.99 -11.88 15.17
N GLU A 93 19.38 -10.89 15.96
CA GLU A 93 19.78 -11.03 17.36
C GLU A 93 18.61 -11.53 18.21
N LYS A 94 17.39 -11.01 17.99
CA LYS A 94 16.19 -11.46 18.67
C LYS A 94 15.92 -12.95 18.43
N VAL A 95 16.03 -13.42 17.18
CA VAL A 95 15.86 -14.86 16.88
C VAL A 95 16.98 -15.70 17.49
N LYS A 96 18.24 -15.28 17.40
CA LYS A 96 19.36 -16.01 18.00
C LYS A 96 19.22 -16.11 19.52
N GLN A 97 18.83 -15.03 20.18
CA GLN A 97 18.56 -14.99 21.61
C GLN A 97 17.43 -15.94 21.98
N LEU A 98 16.31 -15.88 21.25
CA LEU A 98 15.17 -16.76 21.47
C LEU A 98 15.57 -18.25 21.35
N VAL A 99 16.34 -18.62 20.32
CA VAL A 99 16.84 -20.00 20.16
C VAL A 99 17.79 -20.38 21.29
N ARG A 100 18.66 -19.46 21.73
CA ARG A 100 19.60 -19.66 22.85
C ARG A 100 18.88 -19.93 24.17
N GLU A 101 17.87 -19.11 24.49
CA GLU A 101 17.02 -19.26 25.68
C GLU A 101 16.26 -20.59 25.67
N ASN A 102 15.98 -21.15 24.49
CA ASN A 102 15.37 -22.47 24.32
C ASN A 102 16.39 -23.63 24.33
N GLY A 103 17.59 -23.43 24.87
CA GLY A 103 18.64 -24.46 24.95
C GLY A 103 19.46 -24.60 23.68
N GLY A 104 19.50 -23.55 22.86
CA GLY A 104 20.26 -23.48 21.60
C GLY A 104 19.60 -24.20 20.42
N ARG A 105 18.36 -24.68 20.59
CA ARG A 105 17.56 -25.30 19.52
C ARG A 105 16.08 -25.01 19.72
N MET A 106 15.38 -24.75 18.63
CA MET A 106 13.96 -24.37 18.68
C MET A 106 13.24 -24.72 17.38
N LYS A 107 11.98 -25.15 17.47
CA LYS A 107 11.16 -25.36 16.28
C LYS A 107 10.84 -24.03 15.60
N GLN A 108 10.86 -23.99 14.28
CA GLN A 108 10.51 -22.78 13.52
C GLN A 108 9.08 -22.30 13.80
N SER A 109 8.12 -23.21 14.01
CA SER A 109 6.76 -22.86 14.45
C SER A 109 6.79 -22.09 15.75
N LYS A 110 7.50 -22.62 16.76
CA LYS A 110 7.67 -21.94 18.05
C LYS A 110 8.34 -20.57 17.91
N ILE A 111 9.29 -20.41 16.99
CA ILE A 111 9.90 -19.10 16.68
C ILE A 111 8.81 -18.15 16.16
N VAL A 112 8.02 -18.58 15.17
CA VAL A 112 6.89 -17.81 14.62
C VAL A 112 5.87 -17.46 15.70
N ASP A 113 5.59 -18.36 16.64
CA ASP A 113 4.64 -18.12 17.73
C ASP A 113 5.18 -17.15 18.79
N SER A 114 6.50 -17.05 18.92
CA SER A 114 7.15 -16.19 19.92
C SER A 114 7.43 -14.78 19.41
N VAL A 115 7.29 -14.54 18.10
CA VAL A 115 7.53 -13.24 17.47
C VAL A 115 6.31 -12.82 16.69
N ASP A 116 5.87 -11.57 16.83
CA ASP A 116 4.73 -11.03 16.08
C ASP A 116 5.08 -10.69 14.62
N TRP A 117 5.75 -11.61 13.91
CA TRP A 117 6.16 -11.46 12.51
C TRP A 117 5.44 -12.45 11.61
N SER A 118 5.31 -12.10 10.33
CA SER A 118 4.77 -13.04 9.36
C SER A 118 5.69 -14.25 9.18
N LYS A 119 5.09 -15.43 8.94
CA LYS A 119 5.84 -16.66 8.62
C LYS A 119 6.84 -16.46 7.48
N ALA A 120 6.49 -15.65 6.48
CA ALA A 120 7.36 -15.32 5.36
C ALA A 120 8.61 -14.53 5.81
N LYS A 121 8.45 -13.53 6.69
CA LYS A 121 9.57 -12.77 7.26
C LYS A 121 10.50 -13.68 8.06
N VAL A 122 9.95 -14.51 8.94
CA VAL A 122 10.73 -15.49 9.72
C VAL A 122 11.47 -16.46 8.80
N SER A 123 10.78 -16.99 7.78
CA SER A 123 11.41 -17.92 6.83
C SER A 123 12.57 -17.29 6.07
N ARG A 124 12.42 -16.04 5.63
CA ARG A 124 13.48 -15.29 4.94
C ARG A 124 14.66 -15.03 5.86
N LEU A 125 14.40 -14.50 7.06
CA LEU A 125 15.44 -14.21 8.06
C LEU A 125 16.23 -15.47 8.44
N LEU A 126 15.54 -16.60 8.64
CA LEU A 126 16.21 -17.87 8.91
C LEU A 126 16.98 -18.39 7.69
N ALA A 127 16.57 -18.09 6.47
CA ALA A 127 17.36 -18.44 5.28
C ALA A 127 18.66 -17.62 5.23
N GLU A 128 18.57 -16.30 5.47
CA GLU A 128 19.74 -15.42 5.54
C GLU A 128 20.71 -15.82 6.67
N LEU A 129 20.20 -16.19 7.84
CA LEU A 129 21.05 -16.67 8.96
C LEU A 129 21.71 -18.03 8.67
N GLU A 130 21.05 -18.91 7.92
CA GLU A 130 21.60 -20.21 7.52
C GLU A 130 22.68 -20.05 6.45
N ASP A 131 22.47 -19.18 5.47
CA ASP A 131 23.46 -18.84 4.43
C ASP A 131 24.76 -18.28 5.05
N GLU A 132 24.63 -17.48 6.11
CA GLU A 132 25.77 -16.97 6.86
C GLU A 132 26.37 -17.96 7.88
N GLY A 133 25.87 -19.20 7.96
CA GLY A 133 26.36 -20.24 8.88
C GLY A 133 26.09 -19.94 10.36
N GLN A 134 25.19 -19.01 10.67
CA GLN A 134 24.86 -18.60 12.04
C GLN A 134 23.83 -19.53 12.70
N ILE A 135 23.11 -20.33 11.90
CA ILE A 135 22.18 -21.37 12.33
C ILE A 135 22.23 -22.54 11.36
N THR A 136 21.82 -23.73 11.82
CA THR A 136 21.59 -24.91 10.98
C THR A 136 20.13 -25.34 11.07
N LYS A 137 19.48 -25.66 9.94
CA LYS A 137 18.11 -26.20 9.92
C LYS A 137 18.12 -27.71 9.73
N PHE A 138 17.36 -28.41 10.57
CA PHE A 138 17.12 -29.84 10.44
C PHE A 138 15.63 -30.11 10.26
N ARG A 139 15.29 -31.10 9.44
CA ARG A 139 13.91 -31.56 9.33
C ARG A 139 13.59 -32.46 10.52
N LEU A 140 12.59 -32.09 11.32
CA LEU A 140 12.11 -32.89 12.46
C LEU A 140 10.62 -33.21 12.25
N GLY A 141 10.35 -34.41 11.72
CA GLY A 141 9.00 -34.82 11.33
C GLY A 141 8.43 -33.93 10.24
N ARG A 142 7.36 -33.17 10.55
CA ARG A 142 6.70 -32.24 9.62
C ARG A 142 7.14 -30.78 9.76
N GLU A 143 8.02 -30.50 10.72
CA GLU A 143 8.48 -29.16 11.06
C GLU A 143 10.00 -29.04 10.89
N ASN A 144 10.50 -27.80 10.90
CA ASN A 144 11.93 -27.54 10.89
C ASN A 144 12.40 -27.20 12.30
N LEU A 145 13.49 -27.82 12.72
CA LEU A 145 14.25 -27.49 13.91
C LEU A 145 15.38 -26.54 13.51
N VAL A 146 15.48 -25.41 14.20
CA VAL A 146 16.57 -24.43 14.06
C VAL A 146 17.54 -24.63 15.21
N CYS A 147 18.83 -24.78 14.91
CA CYS A 147 19.89 -24.99 15.88
C CYS A 147 20.95 -23.89 15.75
N LEU A 148 21.48 -23.42 16.88
CA LEU A 148 22.71 -22.64 16.89
C LEU A 148 23.92 -23.56 16.66
N PRO A 149 25.04 -23.03 16.13
CA PRO A 149 26.30 -23.75 16.02
C PRO A 149 26.69 -24.40 17.36
N GLY A 150 27.05 -25.69 17.33
CA GLY A 150 27.41 -26.46 18.52
C GLY A 150 26.23 -27.08 19.30
N HIS A 151 24.98 -26.68 19.03
CA HIS A 151 23.77 -27.23 19.65
C HIS A 151 23.03 -28.23 18.75
N GLU A 152 23.71 -28.75 17.74
CA GLU A 152 23.16 -29.68 16.77
C GLU A 152 22.77 -31.02 17.41
N PRO A 153 21.71 -31.68 16.92
CA PRO A 153 21.33 -33.00 17.42
C PRO A 153 22.48 -34.00 17.23
N THR A 154 22.76 -34.81 18.25
CA THR A 154 23.83 -35.83 18.21
C THR A 154 23.68 -36.82 17.04
N ALA A 155 22.45 -37.01 16.55
CA ALA A 155 22.14 -37.85 15.37
C ALA A 155 22.49 -37.20 14.02
N SER A 156 22.93 -35.94 14.00
CA SER A 156 23.22 -35.17 12.79
C SER A 156 24.71 -34.85 12.61
N ARG A 157 25.57 -35.22 13.59
CA ARG A 157 27.01 -35.21 13.39
C ARG A 157 27.38 -36.37 12.46
N THR A 158 27.24 -36.16 11.16
CA THR A 158 28.01 -36.95 10.19
C THR A 158 29.49 -36.63 10.45
N PRO A 159 30.34 -37.62 10.79
CA PRO A 159 31.75 -37.38 11.03
C PRO A 159 32.45 -37.18 9.67
N GLU A 160 32.56 -35.94 9.21
CA GLU A 160 33.37 -35.54 8.05
C GLU A 160 34.30 -34.39 8.46
N GLN A 161 35.60 -34.34 8.22
CA GLN A 161 36.69 -35.28 7.96
C GLN A 161 37.95 -34.52 8.44
N PRO A 162 39.03 -35.18 8.91
CA PRO A 162 40.25 -34.47 9.27
C PRO A 162 40.79 -33.74 8.04
N LYS A 163 41.04 -32.45 8.20
CA LYS A 163 41.75 -31.61 7.23
C LYS A 163 43.11 -32.24 6.99
N SER A 164 43.24 -32.96 5.88
CA SER A 164 44.53 -33.45 5.39
C SER A 164 45.44 -32.26 5.13
N GLU A 165 46.64 -32.40 5.67
CA GLU A 165 47.81 -31.53 5.61
C GLU A 165 48.27 -31.19 4.18
#